data_AF-A0ABD1TJ07-F1
#
_entry.id   AF-A0ABD1TJ07-F1
#
_cell.length_a   1.000
_cell.length_b   1.000
_cell.length_c   1.000
_cell.angle_alpha   90.00
_cell.angle_beta   90.00
_cell.angle_gamma   90.00
#
_symmetry.space_group_name_H-M   'P 1'
#
loop_
_entity.id
_entity.type
_entity.pdbx_description
1 polymer ?
#
loop_
_entity_poly.entity_id
_entity_poly.type
_entity_poly.pdbx_seq_one_letter_code
_entity_poly.pdbx_strand_id
1 'polypeptide(L)'
;MSRTTVPPQPDEAAQPQQSQPPPPQEASASSLMAIIALILRIITWVSLIVSTIIIVTTNATFGGPYQTVEINFNDIYAYRYVLAVNVLGLVYTKLQLPSSIRLVISGKPLWKNPGFLMYDFLGDKVLLSLLASGVGAAFGATLDLKKNLDDLDDIFQQEYNDTALALIRVKLDEFFSKAYVSAGFLLIAFLTSIISSIISSLVLTKKA
;
A
#
# COMPACT_ATOMS: atom_id res chain seq x y z
N MET A 1 -65.38 4.44 -63.98
CA MET A 1 -64.45 4.41 -62.82
C MET A 1 -63.09 4.01 -63.35
N SER A 2 -62.28 5.00 -63.72
CA SER A 2 -60.99 4.81 -64.39
C SER A 2 -59.89 4.72 -63.35
N ARG A 3 -59.21 3.57 -63.28
CA ARG A 3 -58.08 3.33 -62.38
C ARG A 3 -56.79 3.63 -63.15
N THR A 4 -56.29 4.84 -63.01
CA THR A 4 -54.98 5.25 -63.55
C THR A 4 -53.94 5.11 -62.45
N THR A 5 -53.00 4.19 -62.64
CA THR A 5 -51.83 3.97 -61.80
C THR A 5 -50.86 5.15 -61.91
N VAL A 6 -50.51 5.75 -60.77
CA VAL A 6 -49.48 6.80 -60.66
C VAL A 6 -48.14 6.14 -60.26
N PRO A 7 -46.98 6.61 -60.77
CA PRO A 7 -45.68 5.90 -60.77
C PRO A 7 -44.90 6.01 -59.44
N PRO A 8 -43.76 5.29 -59.29
CA PRO A 8 -43.02 5.21 -58.03
C PRO A 8 -42.31 6.52 -57.69
N GLN A 9 -42.34 6.87 -56.40
CA GLN A 9 -41.72 8.07 -55.85
C GLN A 9 -40.20 7.84 -55.64
N PRO A 10 -39.33 8.84 -55.91
CA PRO A 10 -37.88 8.65 -56.01
C PRO A 10 -37.20 8.53 -54.64
N ASP A 11 -36.08 7.81 -54.62
CA ASP A 11 -35.20 7.57 -53.49
C ASP A 11 -35.00 8.80 -52.59
N GLU A 12 -35.41 8.66 -51.32
CA GLU A 12 -35.15 9.63 -50.26
C GLU A 12 -33.65 9.63 -49.96
N ALA A 13 -32.96 10.61 -50.56
CA ALA A 13 -31.54 10.83 -50.41
C ALA A 13 -31.14 10.89 -48.92
N ALA A 14 -30.24 9.98 -48.54
CA ALA A 14 -29.59 9.96 -47.24
C ALA A 14 -29.03 11.34 -46.89
N GLN A 15 -29.54 11.93 -45.80
CA GLN A 15 -28.90 13.09 -45.18
C GLN A 15 -27.49 12.70 -44.73
N PRO A 16 -26.45 13.50 -45.02
CA PRO A 16 -25.11 13.23 -44.51
C PRO A 16 -25.15 13.35 -42.97
N GLN A 17 -24.85 12.24 -42.27
CA GLN A 17 -24.54 12.27 -40.85
C GLN A 17 -23.46 13.32 -40.62
N GLN A 18 -23.82 14.42 -39.95
CA GLN A 18 -22.86 15.33 -39.35
C GLN A 18 -21.99 14.51 -38.39
N SER A 19 -20.77 14.22 -38.82
CA SER A 19 -19.71 13.69 -37.99
C SER A 19 -19.38 14.72 -36.90
N GLN A 20 -20.02 14.58 -35.74
CA GLN A 20 -19.54 15.21 -34.52
C GLN A 20 -18.12 14.66 -34.26
N PRO A 21 -17.10 15.53 -34.06
CA PRO A 21 -15.81 15.08 -33.59
C PRO A 21 -15.98 14.45 -32.19
N PRO A 22 -15.37 13.30 -31.89
CA PRO A 22 -15.38 12.77 -30.54
C PRO A 22 -14.68 13.76 -29.60
N PRO A 23 -15.16 13.95 -28.35
CA PRO A 23 -14.55 14.89 -27.41
C PRO A 23 -13.09 14.51 -27.13
N PRO A 24 -12.10 15.40 -27.34
CA PRO A 24 -10.69 15.08 -27.07
C PRO A 24 -10.31 14.96 -25.58
N GLN A 25 -11.25 15.13 -24.65
CA GLN A 25 -10.95 15.42 -23.24
C GLN A 25 -11.00 14.20 -22.28
N GLU A 26 -11.66 13.10 -22.65
CA GLU A 26 -11.89 11.94 -21.75
C GLU A 26 -10.73 10.93 -21.70
N ALA A 27 -9.95 10.83 -22.78
CA ALA A 27 -8.79 9.93 -22.85
C ALA A 27 -7.59 10.42 -22.00
N SER A 28 -7.45 11.74 -21.81
CA SER A 28 -6.34 12.36 -21.08
C SER A 28 -6.45 12.13 -19.56
N ALA A 29 -7.64 12.35 -18.98
CA ALA A 29 -7.86 12.21 -17.54
C ALA A 29 -7.76 10.76 -17.05
N SER A 30 -8.26 9.80 -17.83
CA SER A 30 -8.18 8.37 -17.49
C SER A 30 -6.74 7.84 -17.51
N SER A 31 -5.94 8.29 -18.46
CA SER A 31 -4.52 7.95 -18.57
C SER A 31 -3.70 8.56 -17.42
N LEU A 32 -3.98 9.81 -17.05
CA LEU A 32 -3.30 10.49 -15.94
C LEU A 32 -3.62 9.84 -14.59
N MET A 33 -4.87 9.46 -14.34
CA MET A 33 -5.25 8.71 -13.13
C MET A 33 -4.55 7.35 -13.05
N ALA A 34 -4.43 6.64 -14.17
CA ALA A 34 -3.72 5.36 -14.23
C ALA A 34 -2.22 5.52 -13.95
N ILE A 35 -1.59 6.60 -14.46
CA ILE A 35 -0.18 6.92 -14.17
C ILE A 35 0.01 7.24 -12.69
N ILE A 36 -0.86 8.08 -12.09
CA ILE A 36 -0.79 8.41 -10.66
C ILE A 36 -0.94 7.14 -9.81
N ALA A 37 -1.92 6.28 -10.13
CA ALA A 37 -2.13 5.02 -9.42
C ALA A 37 -0.90 4.09 -9.52
N LEU A 38 -0.24 4.04 -10.67
CA LEU A 38 0.99 3.28 -10.87
C LEU A 38 2.14 3.84 -9.99
N ILE A 39 2.34 5.16 -9.99
CA ILE A 39 3.36 5.81 -9.15
C ILE A 39 3.12 5.50 -7.66
N LEU A 40 1.87 5.62 -7.20
CA LEU A 40 1.51 5.29 -5.81
C LEU A 40 1.82 3.84 -5.47
N ARG A 41 1.52 2.88 -6.37
CA ARG A 41 1.86 1.46 -6.16
C ARG A 41 3.36 1.22 -6.07
N ILE A 42 4.16 1.94 -6.87
CA ILE A 42 5.62 1.87 -6.79
C ILE A 42 6.10 2.41 -5.44
N ILE A 43 5.58 3.55 -5.00
CA ILE A 43 5.91 4.13 -3.69
C ILE A 43 5.53 3.15 -2.57
N THR A 44 4.32 2.59 -2.59
CA THR A 44 3.90 1.56 -1.62
C THR A 44 4.88 0.39 -1.60
N TRP A 45 5.26 -0.12 -2.77
CA TRP A 45 6.17 -1.26 -2.87
C TRP A 45 7.56 -0.94 -2.30
N VAL A 46 8.14 0.20 -2.66
CA VAL A 46 9.45 0.63 -2.14
C VAL A 46 9.38 0.87 -0.63
N SER A 47 8.35 1.54 -0.13
CA SER A 47 8.16 1.78 1.30
C SER A 47 8.03 0.47 2.09
N LEU A 48 7.32 -0.54 1.57
CA LEU A 48 7.25 -1.86 2.20
C LEU A 48 8.60 -2.58 2.20
N ILE A 49 9.40 -2.48 1.14
CA ILE A 49 10.76 -3.05 1.10
C ILE A 49 11.62 -2.40 2.18
N VAL A 50 11.64 -1.06 2.24
CA VAL A 50 12.43 -0.33 3.23
C VAL A 50 11.99 -0.67 4.66
N SER A 51 10.68 -0.68 4.93
CA SER A 51 10.14 -1.10 6.24
C SER A 51 10.59 -2.51 6.60
N THR A 52 10.51 -3.46 5.66
CA THR A 52 10.93 -4.86 5.84
C THR A 52 12.42 -4.98 6.14
N ILE A 53 13.27 -4.29 5.38
CA ILE A 53 14.71 -4.33 5.60
C ILE A 53 15.05 -3.78 6.98
N ILE A 54 14.48 -2.64 7.36
CA ILE A 54 14.75 -2.04 8.68
C ILE A 54 14.33 -2.99 9.80
N ILE A 55 13.12 -3.56 9.76
CA ILE A 55 12.65 -4.41 10.86
C ILE A 55 13.48 -5.71 10.96
N VAL A 56 13.85 -6.33 9.84
CA VAL A 56 14.67 -7.57 9.83
C VAL A 56 16.11 -7.32 10.28
N THR A 57 16.65 -6.14 10.02
CA THR A 57 18.03 -5.77 10.42
C THR A 57 18.12 -5.17 11.83
N THR A 58 16.98 -4.97 12.49
CA THR A 58 16.92 -4.39 13.84
C THR A 58 17.20 -5.46 14.88
N ASN A 59 18.38 -5.37 15.51
CA ASN A 59 18.84 -6.25 16.58
C ASN A 59 19.55 -5.41 17.66
N ALA A 60 19.47 -5.84 18.91
CA ALA A 60 20.18 -5.25 20.04
C ALA A 60 21.02 -6.31 20.74
N THR A 61 22.32 -6.07 20.89
CA THR A 61 23.23 -7.03 21.53
C THR A 61 23.78 -6.47 22.84
N PHE A 62 23.53 -7.14 23.96
CA PHE A 62 24.05 -6.83 25.28
C PHE A 62 25.26 -7.71 25.56
N GLY A 63 26.38 -7.11 25.96
CA GLY A 63 27.58 -7.85 26.34
C GLY A 63 27.78 -7.75 27.85
N GLY A 64 27.71 -8.88 28.55
CA GLY A 64 28.25 -9.05 29.90
C GLY A 64 29.57 -9.84 29.86
N PRO A 65 30.37 -9.82 30.94
CA PRO A 65 31.66 -10.51 30.99
C PRO A 65 31.60 -12.03 30.80
N TYR A 66 30.41 -12.65 30.95
CA TYR A 66 30.22 -14.10 30.84
C TYR A 66 29.17 -14.52 29.80
N GLN A 67 28.33 -13.61 29.32
CA GLN A 67 27.26 -13.94 28.39
C GLN A 67 26.84 -12.75 27.54
N THR A 68 26.66 -12.98 26.24
CA THR A 68 26.03 -12.03 25.31
C THR A 68 24.56 -12.39 25.14
N VAL A 69 23.68 -11.44 25.43
CA VAL A 69 22.23 -11.57 25.18
C VAL A 69 21.91 -10.76 23.93
N GLU A 70 21.29 -11.37 22.93
CA GLU A 70 20.84 -10.69 21.72
C GLU A 70 19.31 -10.68 21.71
N ILE A 71 18.73 -9.48 21.55
CA ILE A 71 17.30 -9.30 21.33
C ILE A 71 17.11 -8.97 19.85
N ASN A 72 16.29 -9.77 19.19
CA ASN A 72 15.98 -9.67 17.77
C ASN A 72 14.52 -9.20 17.59
N PHE A 73 14.17 -8.71 16.39
CA PHE A 73 12.77 -8.41 16.07
C PHE A 73 11.85 -9.64 16.25
N ASN A 74 12.39 -10.85 16.07
CA ASN A 74 11.62 -12.08 16.20
C ASN A 74 11.25 -12.44 17.65
N ASP A 75 11.84 -11.79 18.65
CA ASP A 75 11.51 -12.02 20.06
C ASP A 75 10.25 -11.25 20.48
N ILE A 76 9.87 -10.23 19.70
CA ILE A 76 8.67 -9.41 19.95
C ILE A 76 7.56 -9.86 19.01
N TYR A 77 6.51 -10.48 19.57
CA TYR A 77 5.37 -11.01 18.79
C TYR A 77 4.74 -9.97 17.85
N ALA A 78 4.63 -8.72 18.29
CA ALA A 78 4.11 -7.64 17.46
C ALA A 78 4.98 -7.40 16.21
N TYR A 79 6.31 -7.45 16.33
CA TYR A 79 7.22 -7.25 15.21
C TYR A 79 7.24 -8.44 14.24
N ARG A 80 7.03 -9.66 14.73
CA ARG A 80 6.77 -10.83 13.87
C ARG A 80 5.51 -10.65 13.03
N TYR A 81 4.44 -10.13 13.66
CA TYR A 81 3.21 -9.82 12.96
C TYR A 81 3.42 -8.73 11.90
N VAL A 82 4.10 -7.64 12.25
CA VAL A 82 4.45 -6.55 11.31
C VAL A 82 5.25 -7.07 10.12
N LEU A 83 6.23 -7.96 10.33
CA LEU A 83 6.96 -8.61 9.25
C LEU A 83 6.03 -9.42 8.34
N ALA A 84 5.10 -10.20 8.91
CA ALA A 84 4.13 -10.95 8.13
C ALA A 84 3.22 -10.04 7.29
N VAL A 85 2.75 -8.93 7.88
CA VAL A 85 1.96 -7.90 7.18
C VAL A 85 2.77 -7.31 6.01
N ASN A 86 4.03 -6.95 6.24
CA ASN A 86 4.91 -6.42 5.20
C ASN A 86 5.10 -7.40 4.04
N VAL A 87 5.37 -8.67 4.33
CA VAL A 87 5.56 -9.72 3.31
C VAL A 87 4.28 -9.92 2.50
N LEU A 88 3.12 -10.02 3.15
CA LEU A 88 1.83 -10.14 2.48
C LEU A 88 1.55 -8.93 1.57
N GLY A 89 1.86 -7.71 2.05
CA GLY A 89 1.76 -6.51 1.24
C GLY A 89 2.68 -6.50 0.03
N LEU A 90 3.93 -6.93 0.19
CA LEU A 90 4.88 -7.03 -0.93
C LEU A 90 4.41 -8.02 -2.00
N VAL A 91 3.92 -9.19 -1.59
CA VAL A 91 3.38 -10.21 -2.50
C VAL A 91 2.16 -9.68 -3.25
N TYR A 92 1.23 -9.04 -2.54
CA TYR A 92 0.02 -8.50 -3.15
C TYR A 92 0.34 -7.35 -4.13
N THR A 93 1.13 -6.36 -3.71
CA THR A 93 1.49 -5.23 -4.57
C THR A 93 2.26 -5.71 -5.80
N LYS A 94 3.16 -6.69 -5.67
CA LYS A 94 3.84 -7.32 -6.82
C LYS A 94 2.85 -7.96 -7.81
N LEU A 95 1.80 -8.61 -7.31
CA LEU A 95 0.74 -9.20 -8.15
C LEU A 95 -0.06 -8.11 -8.89
N GLN A 96 -0.23 -6.94 -8.27
CA GLN A 96 -0.95 -5.78 -8.84
C GLN A 96 -0.15 -4.97 -9.87
N LEU A 97 1.18 -4.98 -9.82
CA LEU A 97 2.03 -4.17 -10.71
C LEU A 97 1.80 -4.45 -12.21
N PRO A 98 1.80 -5.72 -12.68
CA PRO A 98 1.60 -6.03 -14.10
C PRO A 98 0.27 -5.52 -14.66
N SER A 99 -0.81 -5.60 -13.86
CA SER A 99 -2.14 -5.15 -14.27
C SER A 99 -2.19 -3.63 -14.46
N SER A 100 -1.58 -2.86 -13.56
CA SER A 100 -1.43 -1.40 -13.71
C SER A 100 -0.60 -1.01 -14.91
N ILE A 101 0.55 -1.67 -15.12
CA ILE A 101 1.46 -1.34 -16.22
C ILE A 101 0.76 -1.54 -17.56
N ARG A 102 0.04 -2.66 -17.74
CA ARG A 102 -0.70 -2.88 -19.00
C ARG A 102 -1.83 -1.89 -19.19
N LEU A 103 -2.52 -1.50 -18.12
CA LEU A 103 -3.56 -0.47 -18.21
C LEU A 103 -2.99 0.86 -18.71
N VAL A 104 -1.79 1.25 -18.23
CA VAL A 104 -1.09 2.47 -18.67
C VAL A 104 -0.61 2.35 -20.13
N ILE A 105 0.00 1.22 -20.52
CA ILE A 105 0.57 1.05 -21.87
C ILE A 105 -0.50 0.84 -22.93
N SER A 106 -1.50 -0.01 -22.66
CA SER A 106 -2.47 -0.47 -23.66
C SER A 106 -3.81 0.28 -23.60
N GLY A 107 -4.06 1.10 -22.58
CA GLY A 107 -5.36 1.74 -22.31
C GLY A 107 -6.50 0.76 -22.00
N LYS A 108 -6.21 -0.54 -22.04
CA LYS A 108 -7.14 -1.66 -21.86
C LYS A 108 -6.76 -2.38 -20.56
N PRO A 109 -7.72 -2.68 -19.67
CA PRO A 109 -7.45 -3.45 -18.48
C PRO A 109 -6.90 -4.83 -18.86
N LEU A 110 -5.92 -5.32 -18.09
CA LEU A 110 -5.25 -6.60 -18.35
C LEU A 110 -6.24 -7.77 -18.32
N TRP A 111 -7.22 -7.67 -17.43
CA TRP A 111 -8.28 -8.65 -17.26
C TRP A 111 -9.64 -7.99 -17.48
N LYS A 112 -10.31 -8.35 -18.58
CA LYS A 112 -11.71 -7.98 -18.86
C LYS A 112 -12.72 -8.85 -18.10
N ASN A 113 -12.24 -9.82 -17.32
CA ASN A 113 -13.11 -10.78 -16.67
C ASN A 113 -13.68 -10.19 -15.37
N PRO A 114 -15.01 -10.08 -15.19
CA PRO A 114 -15.63 -9.42 -14.04
C PRO A 114 -15.20 -10.04 -12.69
N GLY A 115 -14.91 -11.34 -12.63
CA GLY A 115 -14.43 -11.99 -11.40
C GLY A 115 -13.05 -11.52 -10.94
N PHE A 116 -12.15 -11.19 -11.86
CA PHE A 116 -10.83 -10.66 -11.49
C PHE A 116 -10.93 -9.24 -10.91
N LEU A 117 -11.85 -8.44 -11.44
CA LEU A 117 -12.08 -7.07 -10.99
C LEU A 117 -12.62 -7.02 -9.55
N MET A 118 -13.50 -7.97 -9.21
CA MET A 118 -13.95 -8.17 -7.83
C MET A 118 -12.82 -8.65 -6.92
N TYR A 119 -11.93 -9.52 -7.40
CA TYR A 119 -10.75 -9.97 -6.65
C TYR A 119 -9.79 -8.82 -6.34
N ASP A 120 -9.48 -7.95 -7.31
CA ASP A 120 -8.60 -6.78 -7.12
C ASP A 120 -9.23 -5.79 -6.12
N PHE A 121 -10.55 -5.57 -6.18
CA PHE A 121 -11.26 -4.69 -5.24
C PHE A 121 -11.34 -5.26 -3.81
N LEU A 122 -11.62 -6.55 -3.67
CA LEU A 122 -11.67 -7.21 -2.36
C LEU A 122 -10.26 -7.34 -1.77
N GLY A 123 -9.28 -7.69 -2.60
CA GLY A 123 -7.87 -7.77 -2.24
C GLY A 123 -7.34 -6.43 -1.71
N ASP A 124 -7.69 -5.33 -2.37
CA ASP A 124 -7.31 -3.98 -1.92
C ASP A 124 -7.85 -3.68 -0.52
N LYS A 125 -9.10 -4.04 -0.23
CA LYS A 125 -9.70 -3.84 1.11
C LYS A 125 -9.02 -4.69 2.18
N VAL A 126 -8.80 -5.98 1.89
CA VAL A 126 -8.13 -6.90 2.81
C VAL A 126 -6.70 -6.41 3.09
N LEU A 127 -5.98 -6.01 2.05
CA LEU A 127 -4.64 -5.45 2.18
C LEU A 127 -4.65 -4.18 3.03
N LEU A 128 -5.60 -3.26 2.79
CA LEU A 128 -5.73 -2.03 3.56
C LEU A 128 -5.98 -2.30 5.05
N SER A 129 -6.89 -3.23 5.37
CA SER A 129 -7.13 -3.64 6.76
C SER A 129 -5.89 -4.26 7.40
N LEU A 130 -5.16 -5.08 6.64
CA LEU A 130 -3.94 -5.71 7.11
C LEU A 130 -2.84 -4.68 7.38
N LEU A 131 -2.59 -3.76 6.44
CA LEU A 131 -1.61 -2.68 6.62
C LEU A 131 -1.99 -1.77 7.78
N ALA A 132 -3.27 -1.38 7.91
CA ALA A 132 -3.74 -0.57 9.03
C ALA A 132 -3.46 -1.25 10.38
N SER A 133 -3.76 -2.54 10.50
CA SER A 133 -3.47 -3.31 11.71
C SER A 133 -1.98 -3.47 11.97
N GLY A 134 -1.15 -3.63 10.92
CA GLY A 134 0.30 -3.68 11.03
C GLY A 134 0.90 -2.37 11.50
N VAL A 135 0.44 -1.24 10.97
CA VAL A 135 0.81 0.11 11.43
C VAL A 135 0.46 0.26 12.92
N GLY A 136 -0.76 -0.10 13.30
CA GLY A 136 -1.21 -0.04 14.70
C GLY A 136 -0.36 -0.90 15.63
N ALA A 137 -0.07 -2.14 15.24
CA ALA A 137 0.78 -3.05 16.00
C ALA A 137 2.23 -2.54 16.11
N ALA A 138 2.79 -2.00 15.02
CA ALA A 138 4.15 -1.48 14.99
C ALA A 138 4.32 -0.27 15.92
N PHE A 139 3.42 0.72 15.82
CA PHE A 139 3.48 1.90 16.68
C PHE A 139 3.10 1.57 18.13
N GLY A 140 2.03 0.80 18.34
CA GLY A 140 1.58 0.41 19.67
C GLY A 140 2.68 -0.31 20.45
N ALA A 141 3.25 -1.37 19.86
CA ALA A 141 4.35 -2.08 20.50
C ALA A 141 5.56 -1.18 20.75
N THR A 142 5.98 -0.39 19.76
CA THR A 142 7.20 0.43 19.91
C THR A 142 7.06 1.52 20.97
N LEU A 143 5.89 2.17 21.05
CA LEU A 143 5.62 3.21 22.05
C LEU A 143 5.48 2.61 23.44
N ASP A 144 4.74 1.51 23.59
CA ASP A 144 4.57 0.84 24.88
C ASP A 144 5.90 0.32 25.42
N LEU A 145 6.74 -0.29 24.56
CA LEU A 145 8.06 -0.78 24.96
C LEU A 145 9.04 0.34 25.30
N LYS A 146 9.06 1.46 24.55
CA LYS A 146 9.87 2.64 24.90
C LYS A 146 9.45 3.22 26.25
N LYS A 147 8.14 3.38 26.47
CA LYS A 147 7.62 3.97 27.70
C LYS A 147 7.93 3.11 28.92
N ASN A 148 7.73 1.80 28.79
CA ASN A 148 8.10 0.85 29.84
C ASN A 148 9.62 0.80 30.08
N LEU A 149 10.44 1.02 29.06
CA LEU A 149 11.90 1.14 29.22
C LEU A 149 12.29 2.39 30.00
N ASP A 150 11.68 3.53 29.70
CA ASP A 150 11.93 4.79 30.40
C ASP A 150 11.45 4.72 31.87
N ASP A 151 10.26 4.17 32.12
CA ASP A 151 9.73 3.97 33.47
C ASP A 151 10.65 3.05 34.32
N LEU A 152 11.19 1.98 33.70
CA LEU A 152 12.16 1.11 34.37
C LEU A 152 13.47 1.85 34.67
N ASP A 153 14.00 2.63 33.73
CA ASP A 153 15.23 3.40 33.93
C ASP A 153 15.09 4.41 35.08
N ASP A 154 13.96 5.11 35.16
CA ASP A 154 13.69 6.07 36.24
C ASP A 154 13.67 5.39 37.62
N ILE A 155 13.04 4.22 37.74
CA ILE A 155 13.02 3.42 38.98
C ILE A 155 14.44 2.98 39.37
N PHE A 156 15.19 2.42 38.41
CA PHE A 156 16.53 1.91 38.69
C PHE A 156 17.53 3.03 38.96
N GLN A 157 17.49 4.16 38.26
CA GLN A 157 18.37 5.29 38.55
C GLN A 157 18.14 5.86 39.95
N GLN A 158 16.89 5.84 40.43
CA GLN A 158 16.57 6.28 41.79
C GLN A 158 17.16 5.34 42.86
N GLU A 159 17.31 4.05 42.56
CA GLU A 159 17.69 3.02 43.54
C GLU A 159 19.16 2.55 43.44
N TYR A 160 19.71 2.47 42.22
CA TYR A 160 21.05 2.00 41.89
C TYR A 160 21.66 2.88 40.79
N ASN A 161 22.70 3.65 41.13
CA ASN A 161 23.47 4.47 40.17
C ASN A 161 24.37 3.60 39.27
N ASP A 162 23.77 2.68 38.50
CA ASP A 162 24.48 1.64 37.75
C ASP A 162 24.68 1.99 36.27
N THR A 163 25.95 1.96 35.83
CA THR A 163 26.38 2.26 34.47
C THR A 163 26.05 1.15 33.47
N ALA A 164 25.91 -0.11 33.92
CA ALA A 164 25.59 -1.23 33.03
C ALA A 164 24.15 -1.15 32.50
N LEU A 165 23.22 -0.69 33.34
CA LEU A 165 21.80 -0.53 33.00
C LEU A 165 21.60 0.60 32.00
N ALA A 166 22.32 1.72 32.16
CA ALA A 166 22.35 2.81 31.20
C ALA A 166 22.82 2.36 29.79
N LEU A 167 23.81 1.46 29.72
CA LEU A 167 24.28 0.91 28.45
C LEU A 167 23.24 -0.01 27.78
N ILE A 168 22.50 -0.78 28.58
CA ILE A 168 21.37 -1.58 28.09
C ILE A 168 20.28 -0.66 27.54
N ARG A 169 19.90 0.38 28.29
CA ARG A 169 18.89 1.36 27.88
C ARG A 169 19.22 2.00 26.52
N VAL A 170 20.43 2.51 26.35
CA VAL A 170 20.86 3.17 25.09
C VAL A 170 20.68 2.21 23.89
N LYS A 171 21.01 0.93 24.06
CA LYS A 171 20.88 -0.08 22.99
C LYS A 171 19.42 -0.43 22.69
N LEU A 172 18.56 -0.56 23.70
CA LEU A 172 17.12 -0.77 23.47
C LEU A 172 16.48 0.46 22.86
N ASP A 173 16.85 1.66 23.28
CA ASP A 173 16.33 2.90 22.71
C ASP A 173 16.67 3.02 21.22
N GLU A 174 17.91 2.69 20.84
CA GLU A 174 18.33 2.61 19.45
C GLU A 174 17.51 1.57 18.66
N PHE A 175 17.30 0.39 19.25
CA PHE A 175 16.49 -0.67 18.65
C PHE A 175 15.04 -0.23 18.41
N PHE A 176 14.38 0.35 19.41
CA PHE A 176 13.02 0.84 19.27
C PHE A 176 12.93 2.05 18.34
N SER A 177 13.97 2.89 18.28
CA SER A 177 14.04 3.99 17.31
C SER A 177 14.06 3.46 15.88
N LYS A 178 14.84 2.41 15.59
CA LYS A 178 14.84 1.75 14.27
C LYS A 178 13.47 1.14 13.95
N ALA A 179 12.85 0.46 14.91
CA ALA A 179 11.50 -0.08 14.74
C ALA A 179 10.45 1.01 14.48
N TYR A 180 10.56 2.16 15.15
CA TYR A 180 9.70 3.33 14.94
C TYR A 180 9.86 3.90 13.51
N VAL A 181 11.09 4.01 13.02
CA VAL A 181 11.36 4.42 11.64
C VAL A 181 10.75 3.43 10.65
N SER A 182 10.87 2.12 10.90
CA SER A 182 10.22 1.09 10.08
C SER A 182 8.70 1.23 10.05
N ALA A 183 8.08 1.51 11.21
CA ALA A 183 6.64 1.76 11.32
C ALA A 183 6.21 2.97 10.50
N GLY A 184 7.04 4.02 10.45
CA GLY A 184 6.83 5.19 9.60
C GLY A 184 6.77 4.85 8.10
N PHE A 185 7.70 4.03 7.61
CA PHE A 185 7.65 3.57 6.21
C PHE A 185 6.42 2.70 5.92
N LEU A 186 6.02 1.84 6.87
CA LEU A 186 4.79 1.06 6.76
C LEU A 186 3.54 1.96 6.71
N LEU A 187 3.50 3.05 7.49
CA LEU A 187 2.43 4.04 7.44
C LEU A 187 2.36 4.75 6.08
N ILE A 188 3.50 5.12 5.49
CA ILE A 188 3.54 5.69 4.14
C ILE A 188 2.98 4.69 3.13
N ALA A 189 3.36 3.42 3.22
CA ALA A 189 2.82 2.37 2.36
C ALA A 189 1.29 2.25 2.51
N PHE A 190 0.77 2.30 3.74
CA PHE A 190 -0.66 2.27 4.01
C PHE A 190 -1.40 3.47 3.38
N LEU A 191 -0.95 4.70 3.63
CA LEU A 191 -1.59 5.91 3.12
C LEU A 191 -1.57 5.96 1.58
N THR A 192 -0.45 5.60 0.97
CA THR A 192 -0.34 5.54 -0.49
C THR A 192 -1.22 4.47 -1.10
N SER A 193 -1.38 3.33 -0.41
CA SER A 193 -2.32 2.27 -0.81
C SER A 193 -3.78 2.73 -0.74
N ILE A 194 -4.17 3.51 0.28
CA ILE A 194 -5.54 4.09 0.37
C ILE A 194 -5.82 4.94 -0.86
N ILE A 195 -4.91 5.87 -1.17
CA ILE A 195 -5.09 6.79 -2.30
C ILE A 195 -5.15 6.00 -3.62
N SER A 196 -4.29 5.00 -3.79
CA SER A 196 -4.28 4.15 -4.98
C SER A 196 -5.60 3.39 -5.16
N SER A 197 -6.16 2.85 -4.07
CA SER A 197 -7.44 2.11 -4.10
C SER A 197 -8.63 3.01 -4.44
N ILE A 198 -8.66 4.24 -3.91
CA ILE A 198 -9.69 5.24 -4.24
C ILE A 198 -9.63 5.59 -5.73
N ILE A 199 -8.43 5.87 -6.26
CA ILE A 199 -8.26 6.20 -7.68
C ILE A 199 -8.69 5.02 -8.56
N SER A 200 -8.30 3.80 -8.21
CA SER A 200 -8.70 2.58 -8.92
C SER A 200 -10.23 2.43 -8.98
N SER A 201 -10.90 2.68 -7.85
CA SER A 201 -12.36 2.64 -7.76
C SER A 201 -13.04 3.73 -8.62
N LEU A 202 -12.50 4.96 -8.63
CA LEU A 202 -13.05 6.06 -9.44
C LEU A 202 -12.91 5.80 -10.95
N VAL A 203 -11.80 5.18 -11.38
CA VAL A 203 -11.59 4.78 -12.78
C VAL A 203 -12.57 3.68 -13.18
N LEU A 204 -12.89 2.77 -12.26
CA LEU A 204 -13.84 1.70 -12.52
C LEU A 204 -15.28 2.21 -12.66
N THR A 205 -15.75 3.07 -11.75
CA THR A 205 -17.12 3.61 -11.81
C THR A 205 -17.38 4.42 -13.07
N LYS A 206 -16.37 5.06 -13.67
CA LYS A 206 -16.51 5.79 -14.94
C LYS A 206 -16.59 4.90 -16.19
N LYS A 207 -16.26 3.61 -16.08
CA LYS A 207 -16.27 2.65 -17.20
C LYS A 207 -17.43 1.65 -17.13
N ALA A 208 -18.22 1.67 -16.06
CA ALA A 208 -19.45 0.91 -15.90
C ALA A 208 -20.65 1.74 -16.37
#